data_AF-A0AB38ZE59-F1
#
_entry.id   AF-A0AB38ZE59-F1
#
_cell.length_a   1.000
_cell.length_b   1.000
_cell.length_c   1.000
_cell.angle_alpha   90.00
_cell.angle_beta   90.00
_cell.angle_gamma   90.00
#
_symmetry.space_group_name_H-M   'P 1'
#
loop_
_entity.id
_entity.type
_entity.pdbx_description
1 polymer ?
#
loop_
_entity_poly.entity_id
_entity_poly.type
_entity_poly.pdbx_seq_one_letter_code
_entity_poly.pdbx_strand_id
1 'polypeptide(L)'
;MNIKILLFLQLCYLVTFSYGKGLHAAFKGAGKSGGLEIWRIESFEPVPWKKSDYGTFFEGDSYIILSTKEEKDGDKVTYSWDIHFWLGKDTTQDEFGSAAILSVDLDDTLGGKAVQHREVQDYESEQFLSYFSAGVRYLPGGVKSGFKHVQINAPGETRLYQVKGQKTARVRLVELSVKSLNNGDCFILDAGNNIYVYVGTQAKTNKRIKAIKAANQIRDQDHHGRAKVMVIDSSSSNNEIRDFFKALGSGSPSEVANGSGDDEEFDKKQNEIVVLYKVTSTNGKIISEKISDKPLKQSMLKSGGCYILDTGTSGIFVWIGQGSPKEEKVEAFKRGQAFIKEKNYPAWTHMHRIVEHAEPTAFKEYFDGWKDA
;
A
#
# COMPACT_ATOMS: atom_id res chain seq x y z
N MET A 1 -31.93 -8.38 -0.15
CA MET A 1 -31.16 -7.20 -0.60
C MET A 1 -31.16 -6.19 0.55
N ASN A 2 -30.00 -5.88 1.12
CA ASN A 2 -29.90 -5.26 2.44
C ASN A 2 -30.19 -3.75 2.36
N ILE A 3 -31.15 -3.24 3.15
CA ILE A 3 -31.59 -1.83 3.13
C ILE A 3 -30.42 -0.86 3.38
N LYS A 4 -29.36 -1.31 4.08
CA LYS A 4 -28.10 -0.57 4.27
C LYS A 4 -27.31 -0.31 2.98
N ILE A 5 -27.38 -1.21 1.99
CA ILE A 5 -26.71 -1.06 0.69
C ILE A 5 -27.43 -0.02 -0.16
N LEU A 6 -28.77 0.04 -0.07
CA LEU A 6 -29.57 1.03 -0.78
C LEU A 6 -29.35 2.44 -0.22
N LEU A 7 -29.29 2.58 1.11
CA LEU A 7 -28.93 3.83 1.78
C LEU A 7 -27.48 4.27 1.49
N PHE A 8 -26.54 3.33 1.40
CA PHE A 8 -25.16 3.61 0.97
C PHE A 8 -25.10 4.11 -0.47
N LEU A 9 -25.82 3.48 -1.40
CA LEU A 9 -25.92 3.93 -2.79
C LEU A 9 -26.59 5.30 -2.91
N GLN A 10 -27.61 5.57 -2.09
CA GLN A 10 -28.34 6.84 -2.10
C GLN A 10 -27.52 7.98 -1.46
N LEU A 11 -26.72 7.70 -0.42
CA LEU A 11 -25.72 8.66 0.10
C LEU A 11 -24.58 8.89 -0.89
N CYS A 12 -24.04 7.84 -1.53
CA CYS A 12 -23.02 7.99 -2.56
C CYS A 12 -23.54 8.83 -3.75
N TYR A 13 -24.79 8.66 -4.15
CA TYR A 13 -25.42 9.45 -5.22
C TYR A 13 -25.68 10.90 -4.80
N LEU A 14 -25.97 11.16 -3.53
CA LEU A 14 -26.17 12.52 -3.00
C LEU A 14 -24.83 13.25 -2.77
N VAL A 15 -23.78 12.54 -2.38
CA VAL A 15 -22.42 13.10 -2.23
C VAL A 15 -21.83 13.46 -3.60
N THR A 16 -22.01 12.60 -4.62
CA THR A 16 -21.59 12.94 -5.99
C THR A 16 -22.40 14.08 -6.62
N PHE A 17 -23.64 14.32 -6.19
CA PHE A 17 -24.45 15.44 -6.69
C PHE A 17 -24.21 16.76 -5.94
N SER A 18 -23.74 16.71 -4.68
CA SER A 18 -23.43 17.89 -3.87
C SER A 18 -22.03 18.46 -4.13
N TYR A 19 -21.07 17.64 -4.58
CA TYR A 19 -19.75 18.09 -5.01
C TYR A 19 -19.78 18.56 -6.47
N GLY A 20 -20.31 19.76 -6.70
CA GLY A 20 -20.23 20.41 -8.00
C GLY A 20 -18.76 20.70 -8.37
N LYS A 21 -18.22 19.99 -9.38
CA LYS A 21 -17.14 20.38 -10.32
C LYS A 21 -16.00 21.28 -9.77
N GLY A 22 -15.60 21.10 -8.53
CA GLY A 22 -14.60 21.93 -7.86
C GLY A 22 -13.41 21.09 -7.45
N LEU A 23 -12.21 21.55 -7.81
CA LEU A 23 -10.94 21.04 -7.27
C LEU A 23 -11.02 21.04 -5.74
N HIS A 24 -10.92 19.86 -5.12
CA HIS A 24 -10.83 19.76 -3.67
C HIS A 24 -9.67 20.63 -3.17
N ALA A 25 -9.90 21.50 -2.19
CA ALA A 25 -8.92 22.52 -1.80
C ALA A 25 -7.56 21.91 -1.39
N ALA A 26 -7.59 20.72 -0.79
CA ALA A 26 -6.42 19.96 -0.38
C ALA A 26 -5.51 19.50 -1.54
N PHE A 27 -6.05 19.36 -2.75
CA PHE A 27 -5.31 18.94 -3.96
C PHE A 27 -4.83 20.12 -4.80
N LYS A 28 -5.02 21.35 -4.31
CA LYS A 28 -4.60 22.54 -5.05
C LYS A 28 -3.09 22.57 -5.24
N GLY A 29 -2.66 22.32 -6.47
CA GLY A 29 -1.25 22.33 -6.85
C GLY A 29 -0.56 20.96 -6.76
N ALA A 30 -1.29 19.91 -6.40
CA ALA A 30 -0.77 18.55 -6.38
C ALA A 30 -0.23 18.14 -7.76
N GLY A 31 0.86 17.39 -7.79
CA GLY A 31 1.42 16.80 -9.00
C GLY A 31 2.12 17.77 -9.94
N LYS A 32 2.41 19.02 -9.51
CA LYS A 32 3.06 20.05 -10.35
C LYS A 32 4.59 20.02 -10.33
N SER A 33 5.20 19.19 -9.48
CA SER A 33 6.66 19.04 -9.37
C SER A 33 7.01 17.61 -8.97
N GLY A 34 8.17 17.11 -9.40
CA GLY A 34 8.63 15.79 -9.00
C GLY A 34 8.69 15.61 -7.48
N GLY A 35 8.22 14.46 -6.97
CA GLY A 35 8.23 14.14 -5.55
C GLY A 35 7.03 13.33 -5.06
N LEU A 36 6.91 13.23 -3.74
CA LEU A 36 5.85 12.49 -3.05
C LEU A 36 4.97 13.45 -2.25
N GLU A 37 3.65 13.32 -2.41
CA GLU A 37 2.64 14.04 -1.64
C GLU A 37 1.71 13.02 -0.97
N ILE A 38 1.42 13.18 0.32
CA ILE A 38 0.59 12.23 1.08
C ILE A 38 -0.52 12.99 1.80
N TRP A 39 -1.72 12.45 1.77
CA TRP A 39 -2.88 12.90 2.54
C TRP A 39 -3.42 11.74 3.37
N ARG A 40 -3.80 12.03 4.62
CA ARG A 40 -4.60 11.13 5.45
C ARG A 40 -6.07 11.45 5.27
N ILE A 41 -6.91 10.43 5.26
CA ILE A 41 -8.36 10.62 5.24
C ILE A 41 -8.85 10.87 6.66
N GLU A 42 -9.52 12.01 6.87
CA GLU A 42 -10.09 12.39 8.16
C GLU A 42 -11.52 12.86 7.94
N SER A 43 -12.52 12.14 8.46
CA SER A 43 -13.94 12.54 8.33
C SER A 43 -14.35 12.86 6.89
N PHE A 44 -14.06 11.96 5.95
CA PHE A 44 -14.32 12.08 4.50
C PHE A 44 -13.45 13.11 3.75
N GLU A 45 -12.50 13.77 4.41
CA GLU A 45 -11.67 14.82 3.82
C GLU A 45 -10.19 14.38 3.69
N PRO A 46 -9.50 14.71 2.60
CA PRO A 46 -8.06 14.52 2.47
C PRO A 46 -7.30 15.64 3.21
N VAL A 47 -6.59 15.28 4.27
CA VAL A 47 -5.77 16.21 5.07
C VAL A 47 -4.28 15.96 4.79
N PRO A 48 -3.49 17.00 4.42
CA PRO A 48 -2.06 16.82 4.14
C PRO A 48 -1.31 16.15 5.28
N TRP A 49 -0.59 15.07 4.98
CA TRP A 49 0.23 14.36 5.93
C TRP A 49 1.55 15.07 6.14
N LYS A 50 2.02 15.11 7.39
CA LYS A 50 3.24 15.84 7.73
C LYS A 50 4.45 15.15 7.07
N LYS A 51 5.29 15.92 6.38
CA LYS A 51 6.48 15.39 5.68
C LYS A 51 7.44 14.62 6.59
N SER A 52 7.53 14.98 7.88
CA SER A 52 8.35 14.23 8.85
C SER A 52 7.82 12.82 9.11
N ASP A 53 6.54 12.57 8.84
CA ASP A 53 5.83 11.35 9.20
C ASP A 53 5.59 10.46 7.96
N TYR A 54 6.16 10.84 6.80
CA TYR A 54 6.11 10.04 5.59
C TYR A 54 6.73 8.66 5.84
N GLY A 55 6.02 7.62 5.39
CA GLY A 55 6.36 6.22 5.65
C GLY A 55 5.84 5.69 6.99
N THR A 56 5.16 6.52 7.78
CA THR A 56 4.38 6.07 8.94
C THR A 56 2.89 6.12 8.63
N PHE A 57 2.18 5.01 8.84
CA PHE A 57 0.74 4.90 8.60
C PHE A 57 0.04 4.32 9.82
N PHE A 58 -1.14 4.84 10.12
CA PHE A 58 -2.02 4.32 11.16
C PHE A 58 -2.84 3.15 10.61
N GLU A 59 -2.87 2.04 11.35
CA GLU A 59 -3.55 0.80 10.94
C GLU A 59 -5.06 0.96 10.82
N GLY A 60 -5.63 1.93 11.53
CA GLY A 60 -7.06 2.27 11.51
C GLY A 60 -7.46 3.33 10.50
N ASP A 61 -6.52 3.84 9.68
CA ASP A 61 -6.75 4.96 8.78
C ASP A 61 -6.61 4.56 7.29
N SER A 62 -7.08 5.44 6.40
CA SER A 62 -6.79 5.39 4.96
C SER A 62 -5.96 6.61 4.53
N TYR A 63 -5.16 6.43 3.48
CA TYR A 63 -4.27 7.47 2.96
C TYR A 63 -4.32 7.53 1.43
N ILE A 64 -4.05 8.70 0.88
CA ILE A 64 -3.79 8.92 -0.55
C ILE A 64 -2.34 9.38 -0.69
N ILE A 65 -1.60 8.74 -1.59
CA ILE A 65 -0.20 9.01 -1.87
C ILE A 65 -0.09 9.29 -3.37
N LEU A 66 0.43 10.46 -3.73
CA LEU A 66 0.75 10.84 -5.10
C LEU A 66 2.26 10.82 -5.29
N SER A 67 2.75 9.95 -6.17
CA SER A 67 4.12 9.99 -6.68
C SER A 67 4.11 10.69 -8.03
N THR A 68 4.88 11.76 -8.15
CA THR A 68 5.07 12.51 -9.39
C THR A 68 6.49 12.31 -9.88
N LYS A 69 6.65 11.72 -11.07
CA LYS A 69 7.93 11.62 -11.76
C LYS A 69 8.02 12.73 -12.80
N GLU A 70 9.16 13.41 -12.80
CA GLU A 70 9.49 14.46 -13.75
C GLU A 70 10.54 13.93 -14.72
N GLU A 71 10.21 13.90 -16.00
CA GLU A 71 11.12 13.49 -17.07
C GLU A 71 11.42 14.70 -17.96
N LYS A 72 12.70 14.88 -18.29
CA LYS A 72 13.18 15.97 -19.13
C LYS A 72 13.69 15.42 -20.44
N ASP A 73 13.12 15.90 -21.54
CA ASP A 73 13.57 15.65 -22.90
C ASP A 73 13.91 17.01 -23.54
N GLY A 74 15.18 17.39 -23.49
CA GLY A 74 15.63 18.75 -23.81
C GLY A 74 14.97 19.79 -22.90
N ASP A 75 14.29 20.77 -23.50
CA ASP A 75 13.53 21.81 -22.78
C ASP A 75 12.11 21.37 -22.38
N LYS A 76 11.66 20.20 -22.85
CA LYS A 76 10.32 19.68 -22.56
C LYS A 76 10.34 18.91 -21.25
N VAL A 77 9.47 19.30 -20.34
CA VAL A 77 9.23 18.58 -19.09
C VAL A 77 7.91 17.82 -19.20
N THR A 78 7.93 16.51 -18.99
CA THR A 78 6.75 15.66 -18.90
C THR A 78 6.63 15.09 -17.50
N TYR A 79 5.38 14.94 -17.05
CA TYR A 79 5.07 14.37 -15.75
C TYR A 79 4.31 13.06 -15.94
N SER A 80 4.65 12.07 -15.12
CA SER A 80 3.84 10.88 -14.91
C SER A 80 3.47 10.76 -13.43
N TRP A 81 2.29 10.20 -13.17
CA TRP A 81 1.69 10.19 -11.84
C TRP A 81 1.22 8.79 -11.47
N ASP A 82 1.58 8.35 -10.27
CA ASP A 82 1.07 7.16 -9.64
C ASP A 82 0.32 7.58 -8.37
N ILE A 83 -1.00 7.33 -8.33
CA ILE A 83 -1.84 7.57 -7.14
C ILE A 83 -2.04 6.24 -6.42
N HIS A 84 -1.58 6.13 -5.19
CA HIS A 84 -1.83 4.98 -4.33
C HIS A 84 -2.82 5.39 -3.26
N PHE A 85 -3.91 4.64 -3.10
CA PHE A 85 -4.75 4.78 -1.92
C PHE A 85 -4.50 3.57 -1.01
N TRP A 86 -3.88 3.85 0.14
CA TRP A 86 -3.45 2.84 1.11
C TRP A 86 -4.52 2.65 2.18
N LEU A 87 -4.81 1.38 2.48
CA LEU A 87 -5.87 0.96 3.38
C LEU A 87 -5.29 0.22 4.57
N GLY A 88 -5.39 0.83 5.76
CA GLY A 88 -5.04 0.18 7.02
C GLY A 88 -5.87 -1.07 7.28
N LYS A 89 -5.31 -2.05 7.99
CA LYS A 89 -6.00 -3.31 8.27
C LYS A 89 -7.30 -3.12 9.08
N ASP A 90 -7.36 -2.06 9.89
CA ASP A 90 -8.47 -1.69 10.78
C ASP A 90 -9.26 -0.46 10.26
N THR A 91 -8.98 -0.01 9.04
CA THR A 91 -9.66 1.14 8.41
C THR A 91 -11.17 0.96 8.33
N THR A 92 -11.93 2.03 8.55
CA THR A 92 -13.40 1.96 8.52
C THR A 92 -13.98 2.09 7.12
N GLN A 93 -15.25 1.68 6.96
CA GLN A 93 -15.88 1.58 5.65
C GLN A 93 -15.99 2.93 4.92
N ASP A 94 -16.30 3.96 5.69
CA ASP A 94 -16.34 5.34 5.24
C ASP A 94 -14.96 5.85 4.79
N GLU A 95 -13.90 5.52 5.52
CA GLU A 95 -12.54 6.00 5.20
C GLU A 95 -11.98 5.35 3.94
N PHE A 96 -12.09 4.03 3.78
CA PHE A 96 -11.64 3.39 2.53
C PHE A 96 -12.49 3.85 1.33
N GLY A 97 -13.80 4.07 1.55
CA GLY A 97 -14.70 4.56 0.50
C GLY A 97 -14.33 5.98 0.06
N SER A 98 -14.01 6.84 1.02
CA SER A 98 -13.54 8.20 0.78
C SER A 98 -12.19 8.20 0.04
N ALA A 99 -11.23 7.38 0.47
CA ALA A 99 -9.93 7.26 -0.18
C ALA A 99 -10.05 6.90 -1.66
N ALA A 100 -10.94 5.96 -1.99
CA ALA A 100 -11.19 5.52 -3.37
C ALA A 100 -11.90 6.56 -4.24
N ILE A 101 -12.80 7.37 -3.67
CA ILE A 101 -13.49 8.45 -4.41
C ILE A 101 -12.52 9.63 -4.63
N LEU A 102 -11.85 10.07 -3.57
CA LEU A 102 -10.93 11.20 -3.60
C LEU A 102 -9.69 10.91 -4.46
N SER A 103 -9.26 9.65 -4.61
CA SER A 103 -8.20 9.30 -5.57
C SER A 103 -8.65 9.48 -7.03
N VAL A 104 -9.94 9.27 -7.33
CA VAL A 104 -10.51 9.57 -8.65
C VAL A 104 -10.60 11.07 -8.87
N ASP A 105 -11.04 11.82 -7.85
CA ASP A 105 -11.08 13.29 -7.93
C ASP A 105 -9.67 13.86 -8.16
N LEU A 106 -8.65 13.33 -7.47
CA LEU A 106 -7.26 13.71 -7.69
C LEU A 106 -6.79 13.40 -9.12
N ASP A 107 -7.08 12.21 -9.66
CA ASP A 107 -6.75 11.83 -11.04
C ASP A 107 -7.41 12.78 -12.07
N ASP A 108 -8.68 13.13 -11.86
CA ASP A 108 -9.40 14.08 -12.72
C ASP A 108 -8.70 15.45 -12.77
N THR A 109 -8.09 15.89 -11.66
CA THR A 109 -7.31 17.15 -11.62
C THR A 109 -5.99 17.06 -12.38
N LEU A 110 -5.47 15.84 -12.57
CA LEU A 110 -4.28 15.52 -13.37
C LEU A 110 -4.63 15.16 -14.82
N GLY A 111 -5.89 15.37 -15.22
CA GLY A 111 -6.39 15.11 -16.56
C GLY A 111 -6.68 13.64 -16.86
N GLY A 112 -6.89 12.81 -15.83
CA GLY A 112 -7.21 11.39 -15.97
C GLY A 112 -6.02 10.54 -16.43
N LYS A 113 -4.79 11.00 -16.16
CA LYS A 113 -3.54 10.41 -16.64
C LYS A 113 -2.80 9.59 -15.58
N ALA A 114 -3.26 9.63 -14.33
CA ALA A 114 -2.58 8.93 -13.25
C ALA A 114 -2.94 7.44 -13.25
N VAL A 115 -1.95 6.59 -12.98
CA VAL A 115 -2.20 5.17 -12.67
C VAL A 115 -2.68 5.10 -11.22
N GLN A 116 -3.79 4.42 -10.95
CA GLN A 116 -4.32 4.29 -9.59
C GLN A 116 -4.06 2.90 -9.03
N HIS A 117 -3.50 2.84 -7.81
CA HIS A 117 -3.09 1.62 -7.14
C HIS A 117 -3.85 1.47 -5.83
N ARG A 118 -4.52 0.32 -5.66
CA ARG A 118 -5.06 -0.09 -4.36
C ARG A 118 -3.95 -0.74 -3.54
N GLU A 119 -3.56 -0.13 -2.44
CA GLU A 119 -2.56 -0.70 -1.52
C GLU A 119 -3.25 -1.12 -0.22
N VAL A 120 -3.07 -2.38 0.18
CA VAL A 120 -3.61 -2.89 1.44
C VAL A 120 -2.44 -3.06 2.39
N GLN A 121 -2.61 -2.66 3.65
CA GLN A 121 -1.62 -2.90 4.70
C GLN A 121 -1.13 -4.35 4.62
N ASP A 122 0.17 -4.54 4.72
CA ASP A 122 0.84 -5.86 4.65
C ASP A 122 0.85 -6.54 3.29
N TYR A 123 0.26 -5.91 2.27
CA TYR A 123 0.21 -6.37 0.90
C TYR A 123 0.30 -5.16 -0.03
N GLU A 124 1.26 -4.28 0.21
CA GLU A 124 1.57 -3.17 -0.68
C GLU A 124 2.51 -3.59 -1.81
N SER A 125 2.35 -2.95 -2.96
CA SER A 125 3.17 -3.19 -4.15
C SER A 125 4.63 -2.84 -3.91
N GLU A 126 5.53 -3.49 -4.66
CA GLU A 126 6.97 -3.15 -4.60
C GLU A 126 7.22 -1.68 -4.96
N GLN A 127 6.44 -1.14 -5.90
CA GLN A 127 6.47 0.26 -6.29
C GLN A 127 6.14 1.18 -5.12
N PHE A 128 5.03 0.95 -4.41
CA PHE A 128 4.67 1.73 -3.23
C PHE A 128 5.76 1.69 -2.16
N LEU A 129 6.24 0.48 -1.85
CA LEU A 129 7.26 0.28 -0.82
C LEU A 129 8.60 0.93 -1.19
N SER A 130 8.90 1.06 -2.49
CA SER A 130 10.13 1.70 -2.98
C SER A 130 10.22 3.19 -2.64
N TYR A 131 9.09 3.86 -2.45
CA TYR A 131 9.06 5.29 -2.08
C TYR A 131 9.61 5.54 -0.68
N PHE A 132 9.54 4.53 0.20
CA PHE A 132 9.93 4.62 1.60
C PHE A 132 11.24 3.86 1.82
N SER A 133 12.36 4.52 1.49
CA SER A 133 13.68 3.87 1.54
C SER A 133 14.10 3.35 2.92
N ALA A 134 13.44 3.77 4.00
CA ALA A 134 13.65 3.28 5.37
C ALA A 134 12.70 2.13 5.75
N GLY A 135 11.80 1.74 4.85
CA GLY A 135 10.67 0.86 5.13
C GLY A 135 9.42 1.63 5.54
N VAL A 136 8.30 0.92 5.58
CA VAL A 136 7.02 1.44 6.07
C VAL A 136 6.83 1.01 7.52
N ARG A 137 6.38 1.95 8.36
CA ARG A 137 6.07 1.77 9.79
C ARG A 137 4.56 1.84 10.00
N TYR A 138 3.99 0.80 10.61
CA TYR A 138 2.58 0.82 11.02
C TYR A 138 2.43 1.15 12.50
N LEU A 139 1.50 2.05 12.81
CA LEU A 139 1.15 2.43 14.17
C LEU A 139 -0.30 2.01 14.48
N PRO A 140 -0.57 1.44 15.66
CA PRO A 140 -1.94 1.12 16.04
C PRO A 140 -2.78 2.39 16.17
N GLY A 141 -4.08 2.25 15.93
CA GLY A 141 -5.05 3.33 16.03
C GLY A 141 -5.21 4.14 14.76
N GLY A 142 -5.70 5.36 14.90
CA GLY A 142 -6.14 6.19 13.77
C GLY A 142 -6.97 7.39 14.22
N VAL A 143 -7.42 8.17 13.24
CA VAL A 143 -8.39 9.25 13.44
C VAL A 143 -9.70 8.67 13.91
N LYS A 144 -10.41 9.44 14.73
CA LYS A 144 -11.66 9.01 15.34
C LYS A 144 -12.76 9.02 14.29
N SER A 145 -12.93 7.91 13.56
CA SER A 145 -14.19 7.64 12.87
C SER A 145 -15.27 7.24 13.88
N GLY A 146 -16.54 7.31 13.48
CA GLY A 146 -17.70 7.07 14.36
C GLY A 146 -17.79 5.68 15.00
N PHE A 147 -16.81 4.79 14.85
CA PHE A 147 -16.88 3.40 15.32
C PHE A 147 -15.68 2.83 16.08
N LYS A 148 -14.57 3.54 16.29
CA LYS A 148 -13.58 3.18 17.33
C LYS A 148 -12.54 4.28 17.54
N HIS A 149 -12.15 4.47 18.80
CA HIS A 149 -11.02 5.29 19.18
C HIS A 149 -9.96 4.36 19.76
N VAL A 150 -8.73 4.41 19.26
CA VAL A 150 -7.59 3.73 19.92
C VAL A 150 -6.65 4.81 20.43
N GLN A 151 -6.23 4.65 21.68
CA GLN A 151 -5.33 5.56 22.34
C GLN A 151 -3.96 5.52 21.66
N ILE A 152 -3.44 6.71 21.35
CA ILE A 152 -2.03 6.89 21.00
C ILE A 152 -1.25 6.70 22.31
N ASN A 153 -0.39 5.70 22.36
CA ASN A 153 0.41 5.38 23.54
C ASN A 153 1.28 6.57 23.99
N ALA A 154 1.49 6.69 25.31
CA ALA A 154 2.16 7.85 25.90
C ALA A 154 3.64 7.94 25.47
N PRO A 155 4.22 9.16 25.43
CA PRO A 155 5.66 9.34 25.23
C PRO A 155 6.47 8.55 26.28
N GLY A 156 7.44 7.74 25.83
CA GLY A 156 8.34 6.99 26.70
C GLY A 156 7.98 5.53 26.96
N GLU A 157 6.94 4.99 26.33
CA GLU A 157 6.65 3.55 26.39
C GLU A 157 7.67 2.72 25.60
N THR A 158 8.10 1.60 26.19
CA THR A 158 8.95 0.61 25.52
C THR A 158 8.17 -0.12 24.43
N ARG A 159 8.73 -0.22 23.23
CA ARG A 159 8.06 -0.80 22.04
C ARG A 159 8.97 -1.78 21.32
N LEU A 160 8.41 -2.89 20.83
CA LEU A 160 9.12 -3.84 20.00
C LEU A 160 8.55 -3.82 18.58
N TYR A 161 9.43 -3.68 17.60
CA TYR A 161 9.08 -3.74 16.18
C TYR A 161 9.76 -4.94 15.51
N GLN A 162 9.04 -5.66 14.66
CA GLN A 162 9.59 -6.69 13.78
C GLN A 162 9.86 -6.13 12.39
N VAL A 163 11.05 -6.41 11.85
CA VAL A 163 11.46 -6.08 10.49
C VAL A 163 11.44 -7.34 9.65
N LYS A 164 10.40 -7.48 8.82
CA LYS A 164 10.14 -8.69 8.01
C LYS A 164 10.02 -8.37 6.51
N GLY A 165 10.47 -9.30 5.66
CA GLY A 165 10.39 -9.22 4.19
C GLY A 165 11.76 -9.22 3.49
N GLN A 166 11.87 -9.86 2.32
CA GLN A 166 13.13 -9.98 1.57
C GLN A 166 13.40 -8.77 0.66
N LYS A 167 12.59 -8.57 -0.39
CA LYS A 167 12.78 -7.46 -1.34
C LYS A 167 12.35 -6.12 -0.74
N THR A 168 11.19 -6.10 -0.11
CA THR A 168 10.62 -4.95 0.60
C THR A 168 10.44 -5.32 2.06
N ALA A 169 11.03 -4.54 2.99
CA ALA A 169 10.92 -4.86 4.42
C ALA A 169 9.91 -3.93 5.08
N ARG A 170 9.09 -4.51 5.94
CA ARG A 170 8.05 -3.83 6.73
C ARG A 170 8.46 -3.80 8.19
N VAL A 171 8.15 -2.69 8.86
CA VAL A 171 8.42 -2.49 10.30
C VAL A 171 7.09 -2.50 11.03
N ARG A 172 6.78 -3.58 11.74
CA ARG A 172 5.49 -3.78 12.43
C ARG A 172 5.68 -3.74 13.93
N LEU A 173 4.79 -3.07 14.66
CA LEU A 173 4.73 -3.19 16.11
C LEU A 173 4.29 -4.62 16.49
N VAL A 174 4.99 -5.26 17.41
CA VAL A 174 4.71 -6.63 17.89
C VAL A 174 4.66 -6.64 19.43
N GLU A 175 4.18 -7.73 20.01
CA GLU A 175 4.14 -7.90 21.46
C GLU A 175 5.55 -7.75 22.06
N LEU A 176 5.68 -6.97 23.14
CA LEU A 176 6.93 -6.77 23.90
C LEU A 176 7.28 -8.04 24.70
N SER A 177 7.67 -9.09 23.99
CA SER A 177 7.86 -10.43 24.55
C SER A 177 8.88 -11.22 23.72
N VAL A 178 9.64 -12.10 24.37
CA VAL A 178 10.56 -13.02 23.68
C VAL A 178 9.84 -13.89 22.63
N LYS A 179 8.55 -14.15 22.84
CA LYS A 179 7.70 -14.95 21.94
C LYS A 179 7.52 -14.32 20.57
N SER A 180 7.70 -13.00 20.44
CA SER A 180 7.68 -12.30 19.16
C SER A 180 8.98 -12.46 18.36
N LEU A 181 10.10 -12.78 19.03
CA LEU A 181 11.41 -12.86 18.40
C LEU A 181 11.56 -14.16 17.61
N ASN A 182 12.27 -14.08 16.48
CA ASN A 182 12.72 -15.25 15.73
C ASN A 182 14.10 -15.02 15.10
N ASN A 183 14.81 -16.10 14.78
CA ASN A 183 16.15 -16.03 14.23
C ASN A 183 16.20 -15.63 12.74
N GLY A 184 15.08 -15.63 12.01
CA GLY A 184 15.02 -15.30 10.58
C GLY A 184 14.81 -13.81 10.25
N ASP A 185 14.46 -13.01 11.25
CA ASP A 185 14.11 -11.59 11.12
C ASP A 185 15.01 -10.68 11.99
N CYS A 186 14.86 -9.36 11.79
CA CYS A 186 15.46 -8.36 12.69
C CYS A 186 14.37 -7.68 13.50
N PHE A 187 14.71 -7.17 14.68
CA PHE A 187 13.77 -6.51 15.59
C PHE A 187 14.36 -5.21 16.12
N ILE A 188 13.50 -4.23 16.38
CA ILE A 188 13.89 -2.94 16.96
C ILE A 188 13.16 -2.78 18.29
N LEU A 189 13.89 -2.74 19.38
CA LEU A 189 13.38 -2.45 20.71
C LEU A 189 13.65 -0.99 21.03
N ASP A 190 12.63 -0.15 20.95
CA ASP A 190 12.67 1.22 21.43
C ASP A 190 12.43 1.21 22.95
N ALA A 191 13.48 1.46 23.74
CA ALA A 191 13.45 1.53 25.19
C ALA A 191 13.79 2.96 25.68
N GLY A 192 13.25 3.97 24.99
CA GLY A 192 13.45 5.38 25.36
C GLY A 192 14.83 5.87 24.93
N ASN A 193 15.72 6.11 25.89
CA ASN A 193 17.08 6.62 25.59
C ASN A 193 17.96 5.60 24.86
N ASN A 194 17.57 4.33 24.83
CA ASN A 194 18.28 3.28 24.11
C ASN A 194 17.33 2.62 23.10
N ILE A 195 17.79 2.47 21.86
CA ILE A 195 17.11 1.73 20.80
C ILE A 195 18.01 0.55 20.43
N TYR A 196 17.54 -0.67 20.66
CA TYR A 196 18.29 -1.88 20.33
C TYR A 196 17.82 -2.46 18.99
N VAL A 197 18.75 -2.85 18.12
CA VAL A 197 18.48 -3.58 16.89
C VAL A 197 18.96 -5.01 17.08
N TYR A 198 18.04 -5.92 17.37
CA TYR A 198 18.33 -7.34 17.48
C TYR A 198 18.33 -8.00 16.10
N VAL A 199 19.44 -8.62 15.71
CA VAL A 199 19.61 -9.28 14.42
C VAL A 199 19.58 -10.79 14.65
N GLY A 200 18.51 -11.44 14.18
CA GLY A 200 18.41 -12.90 14.24
C GLY A 200 19.57 -13.58 13.51
N THR A 201 20.02 -14.73 14.02
CA THR A 201 21.22 -15.43 13.52
C THR A 201 21.09 -15.93 12.08
N GLN A 202 19.86 -16.07 11.57
CA GLN A 202 19.52 -16.49 10.21
C GLN A 202 19.02 -15.30 9.36
N ALA A 203 19.02 -14.08 9.89
CA ALA A 203 18.54 -12.90 9.19
C ALA A 203 19.52 -12.47 8.08
N LYS A 204 18.99 -12.21 6.89
CA LYS A 204 19.78 -11.77 5.72
C LYS A 204 20.30 -10.32 5.91
N THR A 205 21.45 -10.00 5.29
CA THR A 205 22.12 -8.68 5.39
C THR A 205 21.22 -7.49 4.99
N ASN A 206 20.35 -7.67 4.00
CA ASN A 206 19.37 -6.65 3.60
C ASN A 206 18.39 -6.28 4.73
N LYS A 207 17.92 -7.26 5.51
CA LYS A 207 17.06 -7.02 6.68
C LYS A 207 17.80 -6.24 7.76
N ARG A 208 19.07 -6.58 8.02
CA ARG A 208 19.94 -5.86 8.96
C ARG A 208 20.08 -4.38 8.60
N ILE A 209 20.42 -4.06 7.34
CA ILE A 209 20.58 -2.66 6.89
C ILE A 209 19.28 -1.87 7.08
N LYS A 210 18.15 -2.47 6.71
CA LYS A 210 16.83 -1.83 6.84
C LYS A 210 16.43 -1.63 8.31
N ALA A 211 16.69 -2.62 9.17
CA ALA A 211 16.42 -2.51 10.60
C ALA A 211 17.24 -1.38 11.25
N ILE A 212 18.52 -1.25 10.89
CA ILE A 212 19.37 -0.14 11.35
C ILE A 212 18.82 1.20 10.86
N LYS A 213 18.39 1.28 9.60
CA LYS A 213 17.82 2.52 9.04
C LYS A 213 16.52 2.92 9.73
N ALA A 214 15.61 1.96 9.93
CA ALA A 214 14.37 2.19 10.67
C ALA A 214 14.62 2.58 12.13
N ALA A 215 15.61 1.99 12.80
CA ALA A 215 15.99 2.38 14.17
C ALA A 215 16.54 3.80 14.25
N ASN A 216 17.35 4.23 13.27
CA ASN A 216 17.81 5.62 13.18
C ASN A 216 16.64 6.57 12.90
N GLN A 217 15.66 6.16 12.09
CA GLN A 217 14.47 6.96 11.87
C GLN A 217 13.65 7.14 13.17
N ILE A 218 13.46 6.07 13.96
CA ILE A 218 12.81 6.17 15.28
C ILE A 218 13.60 7.11 16.20
N ARG A 219 14.93 6.99 16.23
CA ARG A 219 15.78 7.92 17.00
C ARG A 219 15.52 9.38 16.60
N ASP A 220 15.52 9.67 15.32
CA ASP A 220 15.46 11.04 14.81
C ASP A 220 14.05 11.63 14.92
N GLN A 221 13.02 10.85 14.59
CA GLN A 221 11.63 11.29 14.57
C GLN A 221 10.99 11.28 15.95
N ASP A 222 11.12 10.18 16.69
CA ASP A 222 10.38 9.98 17.94
C ASP A 222 11.19 10.46 19.16
N HIS A 223 12.53 10.42 19.09
CA HIS A 223 13.43 10.81 20.20
C HIS A 223 14.24 12.09 19.95
N HIS A 224 13.99 12.77 18.83
CA HIS A 224 14.69 14.00 18.42
C HIS A 224 16.22 13.83 18.38
N GLY A 225 16.70 12.68 17.93
CA GLY A 225 18.13 12.36 17.79
C GLY A 225 18.83 12.00 19.10
N ARG A 226 18.14 12.03 20.25
CA ARG A 226 18.78 11.89 21.59
C ARG A 226 18.98 10.46 22.05
N ALA A 227 18.27 9.50 21.44
CA ALA A 227 18.41 8.09 21.78
C ALA A 227 19.67 7.46 21.15
N LYS A 228 20.24 6.45 21.81
CA LYS A 228 21.39 5.69 21.30
C LYS A 228 20.93 4.43 20.59
N VAL A 229 21.34 4.25 19.33
CA VAL A 229 21.07 3.01 18.57
C VAL A 229 22.19 1.99 18.83
N MET A 230 21.84 0.78 19.26
CA MET A 230 22.77 -0.31 19.59
C MET A 230 22.41 -1.57 18.79
N VAL A 231 23.36 -2.17 18.08
CA VAL A 231 23.13 -3.41 17.32
C VAL A 231 23.51 -4.62 18.17
N ILE A 232 22.58 -5.57 18.29
CA ILE A 232 22.72 -6.82 19.04
C ILE A 232 22.72 -7.97 18.03
N ASP A 233 23.86 -8.59 17.81
CA ASP A 233 24.04 -9.70 16.87
C ASP A 233 24.94 -10.80 17.46
N SER A 234 25.33 -11.79 16.64
CA SER A 234 26.17 -12.91 17.07
C SER A 234 27.59 -12.52 17.51
N SER A 235 28.04 -11.29 17.22
CA SER A 235 29.34 -10.77 17.64
C SER A 235 29.26 -9.93 18.93
N SER A 236 28.06 -9.61 19.40
CA SER A 236 27.85 -8.84 20.62
C SER A 236 28.31 -9.60 21.87
N SER A 237 28.77 -8.86 22.87
CA SER A 237 29.18 -9.43 24.15
C SER A 237 27.98 -9.99 24.93
N ASN A 238 28.24 -10.95 25.81
CA ASN A 238 27.21 -11.50 26.70
C ASN A 238 26.50 -10.44 27.56
N ASN A 239 27.19 -9.33 27.88
CA ASN A 239 26.60 -8.22 28.62
C ASN A 239 25.61 -7.43 27.75
N GLU A 240 25.96 -7.10 26.51
CA GLU A 240 25.06 -6.40 25.58
C GLU A 240 23.80 -7.22 25.27
N ILE A 241 23.97 -8.53 25.07
CA ILE A 241 22.85 -9.46 24.87
C ILE A 241 21.96 -9.48 26.12
N ARG A 242 22.55 -9.58 27.32
CA ARG A 242 21.80 -9.55 28.59
C ARG A 242 21.03 -8.23 28.77
N ASP A 243 21.65 -7.10 28.43
CA ASP A 243 21.02 -5.79 28.53
C ASP A 243 19.81 -5.66 27.60
N PHE A 244 19.87 -6.24 26.40
CA PHE A 244 18.73 -6.32 25.49
C PHE A 244 17.56 -7.10 26.10
N PHE A 245 17.79 -8.34 26.56
CA PHE A 245 16.70 -9.16 27.15
C PHE A 245 16.17 -8.56 28.45
N LYS A 246 17.02 -7.86 29.22
CA LYS A 246 16.60 -7.08 30.39
C LYS A 246 15.70 -5.91 29.99
N ALA A 247 16.06 -5.16 28.94
CA ALA A 247 15.25 -4.06 28.42
C ALA A 247 13.93 -4.54 27.80
N LEU A 248 13.94 -5.72 27.16
CA LEU A 248 12.74 -6.39 26.66
C LEU A 248 11.81 -6.82 27.79
N GLY A 249 12.36 -7.11 28.97
CA GLY A 249 11.61 -7.57 30.15
C GLY A 249 11.09 -9.00 30.02
N SER A 250 11.62 -9.79 29.08
CA SER A 250 11.11 -11.13 28.75
C SER A 250 12.20 -12.04 28.19
N GLY A 251 12.27 -13.26 28.69
CA GLY A 251 13.02 -14.39 28.12
C GLY A 251 14.54 -14.24 28.07
N SER A 252 15.15 -15.10 27.25
CA SER A 252 16.59 -15.24 27.06
C SER A 252 16.93 -15.63 25.61
N PRO A 253 18.21 -15.55 25.17
CA PRO A 253 18.60 -15.94 23.82
C PRO A 253 18.17 -17.36 23.42
N SER A 254 18.13 -18.29 24.37
CA SER A 254 17.73 -19.69 24.14
C SER A 254 16.25 -19.88 23.84
N GLU A 255 15.40 -18.89 24.10
CA GLU A 255 13.95 -18.96 23.90
C GLU A 255 13.49 -18.39 22.55
N VAL A 256 14.42 -17.86 21.74
CA VAL A 256 14.12 -17.26 20.43
C VAL A 256 13.82 -18.35 19.40
N ALA A 257 12.67 -18.26 18.73
CA ALA A 257 12.23 -19.26 17.75
C ALA A 257 13.07 -19.30 16.47
N ASN A 258 13.04 -20.40 15.73
CA ASN A 258 13.62 -20.49 14.38
C ASN A 258 12.76 -19.75 13.33
N GLY A 259 13.36 -19.31 12.22
CA GLY A 259 12.62 -18.63 11.14
C GLY A 259 11.75 -19.58 10.30
N SER A 260 10.59 -19.13 9.84
CA SER A 260 9.72 -19.84 8.88
C SER A 260 10.20 -19.60 7.43
N GLY A 261 10.52 -20.66 6.68
CA GLY A 261 11.15 -20.62 5.35
C GLY A 261 10.21 -20.50 4.14
N ASP A 262 9.01 -19.94 4.28
CA ASP A 262 7.91 -20.08 3.29
C ASP A 262 7.97 -19.15 2.06
N ASP A 263 9.05 -18.40 1.85
CA ASP A 263 9.08 -17.33 0.83
C ASP A 263 9.17 -17.85 -0.62
N GLU A 264 9.75 -19.03 -0.89
CA GLU A 264 10.09 -19.48 -2.26
C GLU A 264 9.01 -20.32 -2.94
N GLU A 265 8.15 -21.02 -2.19
CA GLU A 265 7.07 -21.85 -2.75
C GLU A 265 5.87 -21.00 -3.20
N PHE A 266 5.73 -19.80 -2.64
CA PHE A 266 4.70 -18.81 -2.97
C PHE A 266 4.89 -18.20 -4.37
N ASP A 267 6.14 -18.04 -4.83
CA ASP A 267 6.48 -17.39 -6.11
C ASP A 267 6.24 -18.30 -7.33
N LYS A 268 6.27 -19.63 -7.15
CA LYS A 268 6.23 -20.59 -8.28
C LYS A 268 4.81 -20.85 -8.83
N LYS A 269 3.77 -20.67 -8.02
CA LYS A 269 2.35 -20.78 -8.42
C LYS A 269 1.82 -19.52 -9.14
N GLN A 270 2.62 -18.45 -9.21
CA GLN A 270 2.21 -17.12 -9.68
C GLN A 270 2.00 -17.00 -11.20
N ASN A 271 2.58 -17.89 -12.01
CA ASN A 271 2.64 -17.72 -13.46
C ASN A 271 1.58 -18.50 -14.26
N GLU A 272 0.76 -19.32 -13.61
CA GLU A 272 -0.14 -20.27 -14.28
C GLU A 272 -1.54 -19.72 -14.61
N ILE A 273 -1.94 -18.57 -14.05
CA ILE A 273 -3.28 -17.98 -14.29
C ILE A 273 -3.11 -16.56 -14.84
N VAL A 274 -3.15 -16.44 -16.17
CA VAL A 274 -3.25 -15.13 -16.84
C VAL A 274 -4.40 -15.16 -17.83
N VAL A 275 -5.47 -14.41 -17.53
CA VAL A 275 -6.71 -14.41 -18.30
C VAL A 275 -7.22 -12.98 -18.47
N LEU A 276 -7.59 -12.62 -19.69
CA LEU A 276 -8.18 -11.33 -20.02
C LEU A 276 -9.70 -11.43 -20.08
N TYR A 277 -10.38 -10.47 -19.47
CA TYR A 277 -11.83 -10.32 -19.45
C TYR A 277 -12.24 -8.96 -20.03
N LYS A 278 -13.39 -8.89 -20.69
CA LYS A 278 -14.06 -7.65 -21.08
C LYS A 278 -15.08 -7.27 -20.02
N VAL A 279 -15.09 -6.02 -19.59
CA VAL A 279 -16.18 -5.48 -18.78
C VAL A 279 -17.32 -5.09 -19.71
N THR A 280 -18.53 -5.57 -19.44
CA THR A 280 -19.73 -5.25 -20.22
C THR A 280 -20.89 -4.89 -19.28
N SER A 281 -21.81 -4.05 -19.76
CA SER A 281 -23.05 -3.71 -19.06
C SER A 281 -24.22 -4.38 -19.76
N THR A 282 -24.85 -5.34 -19.09
CA THR A 282 -26.02 -6.07 -19.61
C THR A 282 -27.18 -5.84 -18.66
N ASN A 283 -28.26 -5.23 -19.14
CA ASN A 283 -29.45 -4.90 -18.35
C ASN A 283 -29.16 -4.05 -17.08
N GLY A 284 -28.21 -3.11 -17.18
CA GLY A 284 -27.79 -2.27 -16.05
C GLY A 284 -26.95 -3.00 -14.99
N LYS A 285 -26.60 -4.27 -15.21
CA LYS A 285 -25.66 -5.02 -14.38
C LYS A 285 -24.33 -5.17 -15.11
N ILE A 286 -23.25 -4.88 -14.39
CA ILE A 286 -21.91 -4.89 -14.96
C ILE A 286 -21.23 -6.21 -14.66
N ILE A 287 -20.83 -6.90 -15.71
CA ILE A 287 -20.26 -8.25 -15.68
C ILE A 287 -18.89 -8.25 -16.36
N SER A 288 -18.13 -9.34 -16.18
CA SER A 288 -16.86 -9.55 -16.87
C SER A 288 -16.89 -10.86 -17.65
N GLU A 289 -16.71 -10.79 -18.96
CA GLU A 289 -16.76 -11.94 -19.87
C GLU A 289 -15.33 -12.33 -20.28
N LYS A 290 -14.99 -13.63 -20.19
CA LYS A 290 -13.64 -14.09 -20.58
C LYS A 290 -13.43 -13.85 -22.08
N ILE A 291 -12.32 -13.22 -22.42
CA ILE A 291 -11.87 -13.02 -23.81
C ILE A 291 -10.90 -14.13 -24.22
N SER A 292 -9.79 -14.25 -23.48
CA SER A 292 -8.69 -15.14 -23.84
C SER A 292 -7.81 -15.45 -22.63
N ASP A 293 -7.15 -16.60 -22.65
CA ASP A 293 -5.92 -16.89 -21.91
C ASP A 293 -4.69 -16.55 -22.78
N LYS A 294 -3.48 -16.79 -22.25
CA LYS A 294 -2.22 -16.58 -22.99
C LYS A 294 -2.19 -17.40 -24.30
N PRO A 295 -1.60 -16.87 -25.39
CA PRO A 295 -0.93 -15.58 -25.50
C PRO A 295 -1.92 -14.42 -25.71
N LEU A 296 -1.76 -13.35 -24.94
CA LEU A 296 -2.57 -12.13 -25.07
C LEU A 296 -1.94 -11.20 -26.11
N LYS A 297 -2.76 -10.49 -26.88
CA LYS A 297 -2.30 -9.54 -27.91
C LYS A 297 -2.83 -8.14 -27.59
N GLN A 298 -2.01 -7.11 -27.78
CA GLN A 298 -2.40 -5.71 -27.55
C GLN A 298 -3.71 -5.35 -28.28
N SER A 299 -3.91 -5.90 -29.48
CA SER A 299 -5.12 -5.66 -30.29
C SER A 299 -6.44 -6.18 -29.66
N MET A 300 -6.38 -6.95 -28.57
CA MET A 300 -7.55 -7.38 -27.78
C MET A 300 -8.14 -6.23 -26.94
N LEU A 301 -7.31 -5.24 -26.56
CA LEU A 301 -7.73 -4.03 -25.87
C LEU A 301 -8.26 -3.02 -26.89
N LYS A 302 -9.51 -2.60 -26.75
CA LYS A 302 -10.16 -1.62 -27.64
C LYS A 302 -10.49 -0.36 -26.87
N SER A 303 -10.17 0.80 -27.44
CA SER A 303 -10.36 2.12 -26.83
C SER A 303 -11.79 2.40 -26.36
N GLY A 304 -12.79 1.76 -26.98
CA GLY A 304 -14.20 1.89 -26.61
C GLY A 304 -14.66 0.98 -25.46
N GLY A 305 -13.79 0.21 -24.80
CA GLY A 305 -14.18 -0.73 -23.75
C GLY A 305 -13.24 -0.75 -22.55
N CYS A 306 -13.73 -1.31 -21.44
CA CYS A 306 -12.94 -1.59 -20.25
C CYS A 306 -12.66 -3.10 -20.10
N TYR A 307 -11.53 -3.45 -19.48
CA TYR A 307 -11.02 -4.82 -19.42
C TYR A 307 -10.45 -5.15 -18.04
N ILE A 308 -10.47 -6.42 -17.66
CA ILE A 308 -9.80 -6.94 -16.46
C ILE A 308 -8.78 -7.99 -16.90
N LEU A 309 -7.50 -7.74 -16.63
CA LEU A 309 -6.45 -8.74 -16.73
C LEU A 309 -6.28 -9.38 -15.35
N ASP A 310 -6.68 -10.64 -15.26
CA ASP A 310 -6.52 -11.49 -14.09
C ASP A 310 -5.16 -12.18 -14.16
N THR A 311 -4.24 -11.83 -13.27
CA THR A 311 -2.90 -12.44 -13.19
C THR A 311 -2.79 -13.41 -12.00
N GLY A 312 -3.94 -13.80 -11.43
CA GLY A 312 -4.02 -14.64 -10.25
C GLY A 312 -3.44 -13.92 -9.04
N THR A 313 -2.31 -14.41 -8.56
CA THR A 313 -1.73 -14.02 -7.28
C THR A 313 -0.92 -12.72 -7.32
N SER A 314 -0.50 -12.25 -8.49
CA SER A 314 0.13 -10.93 -8.67
C SER A 314 -0.88 -9.78 -8.65
N GLY A 315 -2.18 -10.08 -8.61
CA GLY A 315 -3.26 -9.10 -8.61
C GLY A 315 -4.06 -9.07 -9.90
N ILE A 316 -4.88 -8.05 -10.03
CA ILE A 316 -5.65 -7.78 -11.25
C ILE A 316 -5.33 -6.37 -11.76
N PHE A 317 -5.38 -6.21 -13.08
CA PHE A 317 -5.35 -4.91 -13.73
C PHE A 317 -6.70 -4.60 -14.37
N VAL A 318 -7.27 -3.44 -14.07
CA VAL A 318 -8.47 -2.91 -14.70
C VAL A 318 -8.03 -1.86 -15.73
N TRP A 319 -8.05 -2.24 -17.01
CA TRP A 319 -7.66 -1.35 -18.11
C TRP A 319 -8.88 -0.59 -18.64
N ILE A 320 -8.73 0.73 -18.80
CA ILE A 320 -9.78 1.67 -19.15
C ILE A 320 -9.50 2.29 -20.51
N GLY A 321 -10.32 1.96 -21.51
CA GLY A 321 -10.25 2.58 -22.83
C GLY A 321 -10.58 4.06 -22.77
N GLN A 322 -9.77 4.90 -23.43
CA GLN A 322 -9.96 6.34 -23.45
C GLN A 322 -11.30 6.73 -24.07
N GLY A 323 -11.75 5.98 -25.08
CA GLY A 323 -13.03 6.13 -25.77
C GLY A 323 -14.23 5.51 -25.05
N SER A 324 -14.07 4.87 -23.89
CA SER A 324 -15.19 4.32 -23.13
C SER A 324 -16.11 5.42 -22.56
N PRO A 325 -17.43 5.18 -22.45
CA PRO A 325 -18.35 6.06 -21.73
C PRO A 325 -17.92 6.29 -20.28
N LYS A 326 -18.14 7.49 -19.73
CA LYS A 326 -17.71 7.85 -18.37
C LYS A 326 -18.27 6.90 -17.31
N GLU A 327 -19.53 6.53 -17.46
CA GLU A 327 -20.24 5.60 -16.58
C GLU A 327 -19.54 4.24 -16.57
N GLU A 328 -19.11 3.75 -17.73
CA GLU A 328 -18.39 2.49 -17.86
C GLU A 328 -17.01 2.54 -17.20
N LYS A 329 -16.30 3.68 -17.28
CA LYS A 329 -14.98 3.86 -16.62
C LYS A 329 -15.07 3.77 -15.10
N VAL A 330 -16.09 4.38 -14.50
CA VAL A 330 -16.33 4.35 -13.04
C VAL A 330 -16.69 2.94 -12.60
N GLU A 331 -17.57 2.29 -13.36
CA GLU A 331 -18.08 0.98 -12.99
C GLU A 331 -17.09 -0.16 -13.24
N ALA A 332 -16.15 -0.01 -14.19
CA ALA A 332 -15.08 -0.97 -14.40
C ALA A 332 -14.23 -1.20 -13.15
N PHE A 333 -13.98 -0.14 -12.37
CA PHE A 333 -13.26 -0.24 -11.11
C PHE A 333 -14.05 -1.01 -10.05
N LYS A 334 -15.35 -0.70 -9.90
CA LYS A 334 -16.26 -1.44 -9.01
C LYS A 334 -16.36 -2.91 -9.43
N ARG A 335 -16.37 -3.17 -10.74
CA ARG A 335 -16.36 -4.52 -11.29
C ARG A 335 -15.09 -5.27 -10.89
N GLY A 336 -13.92 -4.63 -10.94
CA GLY A 336 -12.66 -5.19 -10.44
C GLY A 336 -12.73 -5.60 -8.97
N GLN A 337 -13.29 -4.75 -8.10
CA GLN A 337 -13.49 -5.09 -6.68
C GLN A 337 -14.45 -6.27 -6.49
N ALA A 338 -15.54 -6.32 -7.26
CA ALA A 338 -16.48 -7.44 -7.25
C ALA A 338 -15.83 -8.72 -7.79
N PHE A 339 -14.98 -8.60 -8.81
CA PHE A 339 -14.28 -9.72 -9.45
C PHE A 339 -13.36 -10.43 -8.47
N ILE A 340 -12.60 -9.69 -7.65
CA ILE A 340 -11.77 -10.26 -6.57
C ILE A 340 -12.61 -11.12 -5.62
N LYS A 341 -13.78 -10.63 -5.21
CA LYS A 341 -14.70 -11.37 -4.32
C LYS A 341 -15.29 -12.61 -4.98
N GLU A 342 -15.75 -12.49 -6.23
CA GLU A 342 -16.37 -13.60 -6.97
C GLU A 342 -15.40 -14.74 -7.28
N LYS A 343 -14.12 -14.41 -7.53
CA LYS A 343 -13.03 -15.38 -7.72
C LYS A 343 -12.55 -16.02 -6.42
N ASN A 344 -13.09 -15.61 -5.27
CA ASN A 344 -12.60 -15.96 -3.94
C ASN A 344 -11.11 -15.63 -3.76
N TYR A 345 -10.64 -14.56 -4.40
CA TYR A 345 -9.31 -14.06 -4.14
C TYR A 345 -9.27 -13.39 -2.76
N PRO A 346 -8.11 -13.45 -2.08
CA PRO A 346 -7.97 -12.77 -0.80
C PRO A 346 -8.29 -11.28 -0.89
N ALA A 347 -8.82 -10.70 0.19
CA ALA A 347 -9.20 -9.27 0.22
C ALA A 347 -8.00 -8.32 -0.01
N TRP A 348 -6.79 -8.82 0.19
CA TRP A 348 -5.53 -8.12 -0.03
C TRP A 348 -4.97 -8.23 -1.46
N THR A 349 -5.65 -8.91 -2.38
CA THR A 349 -5.24 -8.96 -3.78
C THR A 349 -5.12 -7.56 -4.36
N HIS A 350 -3.97 -7.28 -4.97
CA HIS A 350 -3.68 -6.00 -5.61
C HIS A 350 -4.65 -5.74 -6.76
N MET A 351 -5.07 -4.49 -6.90
CA MET A 351 -5.89 -4.02 -8.02
C MET A 351 -5.32 -2.71 -8.54
N HIS A 352 -4.96 -2.72 -9.82
CA HIS A 352 -4.40 -1.57 -10.52
C HIS A 352 -5.39 -1.05 -11.55
N ARG A 353 -5.74 0.23 -11.53
CA ARG A 353 -6.52 0.87 -12.60
C ARG A 353 -5.57 1.56 -13.56
N ILE A 354 -5.60 1.15 -14.82
CA ILE A 354 -4.75 1.64 -15.89
C ILE A 354 -5.61 2.31 -16.95
N VAL A 355 -5.14 3.45 -17.46
CA VAL A 355 -5.79 4.14 -18.58
C VAL A 355 -5.01 3.84 -19.87
N GLU A 356 -5.73 3.71 -20.98
CA GLU A 356 -5.15 3.58 -22.31
C GLU A 356 -4.05 4.64 -22.56
N HIS A 357 -2.91 4.19 -23.12
CA HIS A 357 -1.68 4.97 -23.36
C HIS A 357 -0.87 5.33 -22.10
N ALA A 358 -1.34 4.97 -20.90
CA ALA A 358 -0.62 5.13 -19.63
C ALA A 358 -0.29 3.75 -19.01
N GLU A 359 -0.10 2.72 -19.83
CA GLU A 359 0.17 1.38 -19.34
C GLU A 359 1.57 1.29 -18.70
N PRO A 360 1.69 0.76 -17.48
CA PRO A 360 2.99 0.48 -16.87
C PRO A 360 3.64 -0.76 -17.49
N THR A 361 4.97 -0.85 -17.43
CA THR A 361 5.74 -2.02 -17.92
C THR A 361 5.22 -3.34 -17.35
N ALA A 362 4.86 -3.35 -16.05
CA ALA A 362 4.31 -4.51 -15.37
C ALA A 362 2.97 -5.01 -15.95
N PHE A 363 2.23 -4.18 -16.68
CA PHE A 363 1.06 -4.61 -17.42
C PHE A 363 1.43 -5.12 -18.82
N LYS A 364 2.33 -4.40 -19.50
CA LYS A 364 2.75 -4.67 -20.88
C LYS A 364 3.39 -6.05 -21.04
N GLU A 365 4.10 -6.53 -20.03
CA GLU A 365 4.78 -7.84 -20.05
C GLU A 365 3.86 -9.04 -20.27
N TYR A 366 2.56 -8.89 -19.99
CA TYR A 366 1.58 -9.97 -20.19
C TYR A 366 1.09 -10.10 -21.63
N PHE A 367 1.46 -9.18 -22.52
CA PHE A 367 1.02 -9.13 -23.91
C PHE A 367 2.18 -9.37 -24.88
N ASP A 368 1.93 -10.19 -25.88
CA ASP A 368 2.91 -10.52 -26.92
C ASP A 368 3.10 -9.33 -27.89
N GLY A 369 4.37 -8.95 -28.09
CA GLY A 369 4.77 -7.92 -29.05
C GLY A 369 4.20 -6.53 -28.79
N TRP A 370 4.01 -6.12 -27.53
CA TRP A 370 3.49 -4.79 -27.17
C TRP A 370 4.28 -3.66 -27.85
N LYS A 371 3.56 -2.71 -28.46
CA LYS A 371 4.15 -1.50 -29.06
C LYS A 371 3.57 -0.27 -28.38
N ASP A 372 4.45 0.61 -27.91
CA ASP A 372 4.06 1.91 -27.40
C ASP A 372 3.56 2.80 -28.55
N ALA A 373 2.55 3.63 -28.24
CA ALA A 373 1.84 4.46 -29.19
C ALA A 373 2.61 5.73 -29.56
#